data_AF-A0A222VLG8-F1
#
_entry.id   AF-A0A222VLG8-F1
#
_cell.length_a   1.000
_cell.length_b   1.000
_cell.length_c   1.000
_cell.angle_alpha   90.00
_cell.angle_beta   90.00
_cell.angle_gamma   90.00
#
_symmetry.space_group_name_H-M   'P 1'
#
loop_
_entity.id
_entity.type
_entity.pdbx_description
1 polymer ?
#
loop_
_entity_poly.entity_id
_entity_poly.type
_entity_poly.pdbx_seq_one_letter_code
_entity_poly.pdbx_strand_id
1 'polypeptide(L)'
;MTPGPAVALPETCCATLWLGPGHAIYAGPSLELEPHSGSVTCLAIGVDGPFTVRTAESAGRVARSALIPPRVRHQLVASGRHMVFCYLDATSEREKACRQCMTSAGGQSYHDHVDTGRLAELGAELIASGSREVALRWLRVAAPSAPAGLDPRIARAARFLREHPDPAPTAEELAVRCGVSVSRFLHLFRAHTGTSFRRYRLWARMLRTAGLLSAEGGHVSLTTAAVAAGFASPSHFSDSFHAMFGSRPSRVLTGTRIAFLSTTDGPG
;
A
#
# COMPACT_ATOMS: atom_id res chain seq x y z
N MET A 1 -48.67 3.78 22.52
CA MET A 1 -47.21 3.63 22.61
C MET A 1 -46.65 3.77 21.21
N THR A 2 -46.32 5.00 20.81
CA THR A 2 -45.83 5.32 19.46
C THR A 2 -44.35 4.94 19.40
N PRO A 3 -43.88 4.18 18.39
CA PRO A 3 -42.46 3.91 18.28
C PRO A 3 -41.73 5.22 17.99
N GLY A 4 -40.74 5.55 18.83
CA GLY A 4 -39.91 6.73 18.65
C GLY A 4 -39.16 6.68 17.31
N PRO A 5 -38.75 7.84 16.77
CA PRO A 5 -38.05 7.89 15.50
C PRO A 5 -36.78 7.04 15.57
N ALA A 6 -36.57 6.23 14.53
CA ALA A 6 -35.31 5.53 14.34
C ALA A 6 -34.19 6.57 14.33
N VAL A 7 -33.33 6.50 15.35
CA VAL A 7 -32.06 7.22 15.37
C VAL A 7 -31.31 6.79 14.11
N ALA A 8 -31.07 7.74 13.20
CA ALA A 8 -30.22 7.52 12.05
C ALA A 8 -28.88 6.97 12.56
N LEU A 9 -28.49 5.80 12.03
CA LEU A 9 -27.20 5.18 12.32
C LEU A 9 -26.09 6.22 12.07
N PRO A 10 -25.12 6.37 12.99
CA PRO A 10 -24.00 7.28 12.75
C PRO A 10 -23.33 6.87 11.44
N GLU A 11 -23.00 7.87 10.62
CA GLU A 11 -22.28 7.72 9.35
C GLU A 11 -21.16 6.70 9.54
N THR A 12 -21.29 5.56 8.86
CA THR A 12 -20.30 4.50 8.93
C THR A 12 -18.95 5.09 8.53
N CYS A 13 -17.94 5.01 9.41
CA CYS A 13 -16.58 5.44 9.10
C CYS A 13 -16.13 4.71 7.83
N CYS A 14 -16.23 5.39 6.69
CA CYS A 14 -15.88 4.82 5.40
C CYS A 14 -14.36 4.67 5.36
N ALA A 15 -13.89 3.51 4.89
CA ALA A 15 -12.46 3.32 4.71
C ALA A 15 -11.93 4.41 3.76
N THR A 16 -10.74 4.93 4.05
CA THR A 16 -10.07 5.86 3.14
C THR A 16 -8.76 5.26 2.65
N LEU A 17 -8.53 5.40 1.35
CA LEU A 17 -7.28 5.10 0.67
C LEU A 17 -6.61 6.40 0.21
N TRP A 18 -5.47 6.75 0.81
CA TRP A 18 -4.64 7.86 0.37
C TRP A 18 -3.56 7.36 -0.60
N LEU A 19 -3.43 8.01 -1.74
CA LEU A 19 -2.44 7.70 -2.77
C LEU A 19 -1.41 8.83 -2.84
N GLY A 20 -0.13 8.50 -2.79
CA GLY A 20 0.93 9.49 -2.97
C GLY A 20 2.12 8.93 -3.74
N PRO A 21 3.10 9.77 -4.10
CA PRO A 21 4.30 9.31 -4.78
C PRO A 21 5.03 8.24 -3.95
N GLY A 22 5.08 7.01 -4.47
CA GLY A 22 5.78 5.89 -3.83
C GLY A 22 5.11 5.34 -2.58
N HIS A 23 3.87 5.70 -2.26
CA HIS A 23 3.16 5.13 -1.13
C HIS A 23 1.63 5.10 -1.32
N ALA A 24 0.98 4.20 -0.59
CA ALA A 24 -0.48 4.22 -0.42
C ALA A 24 -0.84 3.87 1.03
N ILE A 25 -1.82 4.55 1.61
CA ILE A 25 -2.27 4.32 2.98
C ILE A 25 -3.74 3.95 2.94
N TYR A 26 -4.09 2.78 3.44
CA TYR A 26 -5.46 2.41 3.76
C TYR A 26 -5.68 2.62 5.26
N ALA A 27 -6.74 3.32 5.65
CA ALA A 27 -7.20 3.34 7.03
C ALA A 27 -8.71 3.06 7.06
N GLY A 28 -9.12 2.10 7.87
CA GLY A 28 -10.51 1.70 7.97
C GLY A 28 -10.70 0.37 8.69
N PRO A 29 -11.82 -0.32 8.44
CA PRO A 29 -12.08 -1.63 9.01
C PRO A 29 -10.97 -2.64 8.69
N SER A 30 -10.73 -3.57 9.60
CA SER A 30 -9.88 -4.73 9.35
C SER A 30 -10.45 -5.52 8.17
N LEU A 31 -9.58 -5.89 7.24
CA LEU A 31 -9.95 -6.70 6.10
C LEU A 31 -9.70 -8.18 6.44
N GLU A 32 -10.61 -9.07 6.06
CA GLU A 32 -10.37 -10.52 6.13
C GLU A 32 -9.42 -10.92 5.00
N LEU A 33 -8.12 -10.76 5.25
CA LEU A 33 -7.10 -11.03 4.27
C LEU A 33 -6.81 -12.53 4.19
N GLU A 34 -6.92 -13.08 3.00
CA GLU A 34 -6.38 -14.38 2.65
C GLU A 34 -4.84 -14.32 2.53
N PRO A 35 -4.14 -15.47 2.63
CA PRO A 35 -2.69 -15.51 2.45
C PRO A 35 -2.26 -14.99 1.07
N HIS A 36 -1.49 -13.93 1.04
CA HIS A 36 -1.10 -13.22 -0.19
C HIS A 36 0.36 -12.80 -0.17
N SER A 37 0.83 -12.21 -1.26
CA SER A 37 2.21 -11.75 -1.40
C SER A 37 2.20 -10.38 -2.08
N GLY A 38 2.67 -9.36 -1.38
CA GLY A 38 2.71 -7.98 -1.86
C GLY A 38 3.81 -7.72 -2.90
N SER A 39 3.67 -6.65 -3.68
CA SER A 39 4.71 -6.21 -4.62
C SER A 39 5.68 -5.20 -4.03
N VAL A 40 5.30 -4.55 -2.94
CA VAL A 40 6.07 -3.52 -2.20
C VAL A 40 6.00 -3.83 -0.71
N THR A 41 6.78 -3.11 0.11
CA THR A 41 6.77 -3.27 1.56
C THR A 41 5.42 -2.84 2.12
N CYS A 42 4.85 -3.58 3.07
CA CYS A 42 3.59 -3.25 3.75
C CYS A 42 3.82 -3.08 5.26
N LEU A 43 3.61 -1.88 5.79
CA LEU A 43 3.48 -1.64 7.22
C LEU A 43 2.02 -1.81 7.62
N ALA A 44 1.74 -2.70 8.55
CA ALA A 44 0.42 -2.90 9.14
C ALA A 44 0.42 -2.45 10.60
N ILE A 45 -0.56 -1.64 10.99
CA ILE A 45 -0.79 -1.20 12.37
C ILE A 45 -2.21 -1.58 12.78
N GLY A 46 -2.32 -2.28 13.92
CA GLY A 46 -3.60 -2.57 14.57
C GLY A 46 -4.03 -1.39 15.43
N VAL A 47 -5.14 -0.75 15.06
CA VAL A 47 -5.58 0.52 15.69
C VAL A 47 -6.17 0.25 17.07
N ASP A 48 -7.18 -0.61 17.16
CA ASP A 48 -7.90 -0.91 18.40
C ASP A 48 -7.49 -2.25 19.05
N GLY A 49 -6.60 -3.02 18.41
CA GLY A 49 -6.11 -4.27 18.95
C GLY A 49 -4.94 -4.84 18.14
N PRO A 50 -4.29 -5.89 18.65
CA PRO A 50 -3.24 -6.58 17.91
C PRO A 50 -3.80 -7.39 16.73
N PHE A 51 -2.90 -7.97 15.95
CA PHE A 51 -3.20 -8.94 14.90
C PHE A 51 -2.14 -10.04 14.92
N THR A 52 -2.49 -11.17 14.32
CA THR A 52 -1.55 -12.28 14.13
C THR A 52 -0.94 -12.21 12.74
N VAL A 53 0.39 -12.22 12.67
CA VAL A 53 1.17 -12.36 11.44
C VAL A 53 1.51 -13.82 11.23
N ARG A 54 1.03 -14.40 10.14
CA ARG A 54 1.41 -15.76 9.70
C ARG A 54 2.26 -15.67 8.45
N THR A 55 3.37 -16.37 8.44
CA THR A 55 4.25 -16.53 7.27
C THR A 55 4.54 -18.02 7.05
N ALA A 56 5.23 -18.38 5.98
CA ALA A 56 5.64 -19.78 5.77
C ALA A 56 6.55 -20.32 6.88
N GLU A 57 7.31 -19.44 7.55
CA GLU A 57 8.28 -19.81 8.60
C GLU A 57 7.72 -19.64 10.02
N SER A 58 6.56 -18.99 10.17
CA SER A 58 5.95 -18.73 11.48
C SER A 58 4.45 -19.06 11.46
N ALA A 59 4.06 -20.02 12.30
CA ALA A 59 2.67 -20.42 12.49
C ALA A 59 1.77 -19.29 13.05
N GLY A 60 2.37 -18.23 13.58
CA GLY A 60 1.66 -17.05 14.06
C GLY A 60 2.47 -16.26 15.08
N ARG A 61 2.72 -14.98 14.81
CA ARG A 61 3.24 -14.01 15.79
C ARG A 61 2.20 -12.94 16.04
N VAL A 62 1.79 -12.77 17.29
CA VAL A 62 0.93 -11.66 17.68
C VAL A 62 1.76 -10.38 17.74
N ALA A 63 1.31 -9.32 17.07
CA ALA A 63 1.94 -8.01 17.06
C ALA A 63 0.88 -6.92 16.88
N ARG A 64 1.21 -5.68 17.25
CA ARG A 64 0.38 -4.50 16.93
C ARG A 64 0.94 -3.68 15.78
N SER A 65 2.21 -3.91 15.43
CA SER A 65 2.87 -3.37 14.25
C SER A 65 3.71 -4.44 13.59
N ALA A 66 3.63 -4.51 12.25
CA ALA A 66 4.43 -5.43 11.45
C ALA A 66 4.79 -4.79 10.11
N LEU A 67 6.04 -4.96 9.70
CA LEU A 67 6.52 -4.56 8.38
C LEU A 67 6.83 -5.81 7.58
N ILE A 68 6.09 -6.00 6.49
CA ILE A 68 6.19 -7.16 5.63
C ILE A 68 6.94 -6.78 4.35
N PRO A 69 8.13 -7.36 4.09
CA PRO A 69 8.89 -7.09 2.88
C PRO A 69 8.14 -7.52 1.60
N PRO A 70 8.53 -6.97 0.43
CA PRO A 70 7.98 -7.41 -0.84
C PRO A 70 8.16 -8.91 -1.03
N ARG A 71 7.19 -9.55 -1.68
CA ARG A 71 7.18 -10.97 -2.04
C ARG A 71 7.12 -11.97 -0.89
N VAL A 72 7.16 -11.54 0.37
CA VAL A 72 6.91 -12.43 1.51
C VAL A 72 5.44 -12.83 1.50
N ARG A 73 5.17 -14.15 1.40
CA ARG A 73 3.81 -14.66 1.49
C ARG A 73 3.38 -14.65 2.95
N HIS A 74 2.29 -13.95 3.25
CA HIS A 74 1.84 -13.74 4.61
C HIS A 74 0.31 -13.66 4.69
N GLN A 75 -0.20 -13.81 5.91
CA GLN A 75 -1.58 -13.55 6.27
C GLN A 75 -1.61 -12.70 7.54
N LEU A 76 -2.44 -11.66 7.56
CA LEU A 76 -2.69 -10.83 8.73
C LEU A 76 -4.11 -11.12 9.23
N VAL A 77 -4.22 -11.61 10.46
CA VAL A 77 -5.50 -11.93 11.09
C VAL A 77 -5.74 -10.93 12.22
N ALA A 78 -6.59 -9.94 11.96
CA ALA A 78 -6.90 -8.90 12.93
C ALA A 78 -7.70 -9.45 14.12
N SER A 79 -7.39 -8.98 15.32
CA SER A 79 -8.24 -9.16 16.50
C SER A 79 -9.09 -7.91 16.79
N GLY A 80 -8.64 -6.75 16.33
CA GLY A 80 -9.37 -5.48 16.39
C GLY A 80 -10.27 -5.24 15.16
N ARG A 81 -11.07 -4.17 15.21
CA ARG A 81 -12.02 -3.81 14.15
C ARG A 81 -11.40 -2.91 13.08
N HIS A 82 -10.33 -2.19 13.41
CA HIS A 82 -9.70 -1.25 12.50
C HIS A 82 -8.19 -1.45 12.37
N MET A 83 -7.70 -1.17 11.16
CA MET A 83 -6.29 -1.25 10.82
C MET A 83 -5.89 -0.08 9.91
N VAL A 84 -4.59 0.23 9.97
CA VAL A 84 -3.93 1.06 8.96
C VAL A 84 -2.89 0.21 8.23
N PHE A 85 -2.97 0.17 6.90
CA PHE A 85 -1.95 -0.44 6.04
C PHE A 85 -1.26 0.66 5.24
N CYS A 86 0.07 0.72 5.31
CA CYS A 86 0.87 1.62 4.50
C CYS A 86 1.79 0.82 3.59
N TYR A 87 1.55 0.93 2.29
CA TYR A 87 2.36 0.32 1.25
C TYR A 87 3.46 1.31 0.86
N LEU A 88 4.71 0.89 1.00
CA LEU A 88 5.89 1.70 0.75
C LEU A 88 6.69 1.10 -0.41
N ASP A 89 6.77 1.87 -1.49
CA ASP A 89 7.67 1.57 -2.59
C ASP A 89 9.12 1.65 -2.10
N ALA A 90 9.96 0.66 -2.43
CA ALA A 90 11.38 0.68 -2.09
C ALA A 90 12.13 1.87 -2.73
N THR A 91 11.58 2.47 -3.80
CA THR A 91 12.09 3.69 -4.41
C THR A 91 11.55 4.97 -3.77
N SER A 92 10.66 4.85 -2.77
CA SER A 92 10.33 5.95 -1.88
C SER A 92 11.52 6.24 -0.97
N GLU A 93 11.65 7.50 -0.56
CA GLU A 93 12.57 7.92 0.51
C GLU A 93 12.12 7.46 1.90
N ARG A 94 11.18 6.52 2.01
CA ARG A 94 10.50 6.20 3.27
C ARG A 94 10.67 4.75 3.72
N GLU A 95 10.77 3.81 2.78
CA GLU A 95 10.81 2.37 3.08
C GLU A 95 11.95 1.99 4.03
N LYS A 96 13.16 2.47 3.74
CA LYS A 96 14.35 2.17 4.55
C LYS A 96 14.21 2.74 5.97
N ALA A 97 13.74 3.98 6.08
CA ALA A 97 13.57 4.64 7.37
C ALA A 97 12.49 3.95 8.21
N CYS A 98 11.35 3.60 7.60
CA CYS A 98 10.31 2.79 8.24
C CYS A 98 10.86 1.47 8.79
N ARG A 99 11.70 0.77 8.00
CA ARG A 99 12.35 -0.47 8.46
C ARG A 99 13.25 -0.24 9.67
N GLN A 100 14.00 0.85 9.71
CA GLN A 100 14.87 1.20 10.85
C GLN A 100 14.09 1.53 12.12
N CYS A 101 12.82 1.94 11.99
CA CYS A 101 11.93 2.13 13.13
C CYS A 101 11.38 0.81 13.72
N MET A 102 11.61 -0.35 13.09
CA MET A 102 11.18 -1.65 13.61
C MET A 102 12.24 -2.23 14.55
N THR A 103 11.85 -2.67 15.74
CA THR A 103 12.80 -3.10 16.79
C THR A 103 13.04 -4.60 16.86
N SER A 104 12.22 -5.40 16.17
CA SER A 104 12.35 -6.85 16.14
C SER A 104 12.23 -7.40 14.72
N ALA A 105 12.95 -8.49 14.43
CA ALA A 105 12.86 -9.22 13.18
C ALA A 105 12.65 -10.71 13.44
N GLY A 106 11.88 -11.40 12.58
CA GLY A 106 11.67 -12.85 12.65
C GLY A 106 10.76 -13.37 11.55
N GLY A 107 10.98 -14.61 11.09
CA GLY A 107 10.09 -15.31 10.15
C GLY A 107 9.78 -14.54 8.86
N GLN A 108 10.79 -13.83 8.31
CA GLN A 108 10.73 -12.97 7.12
C GLN A 108 10.00 -11.62 7.27
N SER A 109 9.63 -11.21 8.48
CA SER A 109 9.01 -9.91 8.77
C SER A 109 9.71 -9.16 9.89
N TYR A 110 9.40 -7.87 10.01
CA TYR A 110 9.81 -7.03 11.12
C TYR A 110 8.60 -6.65 11.96
N HIS A 111 8.81 -6.38 13.24
CA HIS A 111 7.76 -6.16 14.23
C HIS A 111 8.16 -5.06 15.21
N ASP A 112 7.17 -4.58 15.95
CA ASP A 112 7.39 -3.71 17.10
C ASP A 112 8.03 -2.37 16.70
N HIS A 113 7.32 -1.61 15.85
CA HIS A 113 7.68 -0.22 15.49
C HIS A 113 7.84 0.63 16.76
N VAL A 114 8.90 1.44 16.85
CA VAL A 114 9.21 2.27 18.03
C VAL A 114 8.02 3.14 18.47
N ASP A 115 7.30 3.73 17.51
CA ASP A 115 6.11 4.55 17.73
C ASP A 115 4.76 3.80 17.64
N THR A 116 4.71 2.49 17.90
CA THR A 116 3.48 1.68 17.70
C THR A 116 2.23 2.27 18.38
N GLY A 117 2.35 2.73 19.64
CA GLY A 117 1.23 3.36 20.37
C GLY A 117 0.75 4.64 19.70
N ARG A 118 1.69 5.52 19.33
CA ARG A 118 1.39 6.79 18.66
C ARG A 118 0.75 6.59 17.29
N LEU A 119 1.21 5.58 16.54
CA LEU A 119 0.63 5.21 15.24
C LEU A 119 -0.79 4.66 15.36
N ALA A 120 -1.10 3.93 16.43
CA ALA A 120 -2.45 3.47 16.69
C ALA A 120 -3.40 4.64 17.03
N GLU A 121 -2.97 5.58 17.88
CA GLU A 121 -3.73 6.81 18.20
C GLU A 121 -4.02 7.66 16.95
N LEU A 122 -2.97 7.97 16.18
CA LEU A 122 -3.10 8.71 14.93
C LEU A 122 -3.95 7.94 13.91
N GLY A 123 -3.89 6.61 13.91
CA GLY A 123 -4.70 5.75 13.07
C GLY A 123 -6.20 5.86 13.42
N ALA A 124 -6.54 5.90 14.71
CA ALA A 124 -7.91 6.13 15.16
C ALA A 124 -8.42 7.53 14.76
N GLU A 125 -7.61 8.56 14.97
CA GLU A 125 -7.91 9.94 14.52
C GLU A 125 -8.10 9.99 13.00
N LEU A 126 -7.25 9.29 12.25
CA LEU A 126 -7.28 9.24 10.79
C LEU A 126 -8.56 8.60 10.27
N ILE A 127 -9.01 7.51 10.89
CA ILE A 127 -10.24 6.80 10.50
C ILE A 127 -11.47 7.64 10.84
N ALA A 128 -11.50 8.29 12.00
CA ALA A 128 -12.62 9.10 12.43
C ALA A 128 -12.77 10.39 11.61
N SER A 129 -11.66 11.04 11.27
CA SER A 129 -11.67 12.34 10.59
C SER A 129 -11.58 12.24 9.07
N GLY A 130 -10.93 11.19 8.54
CA GLY A 130 -10.53 11.14 7.14
C GLY A 130 -9.57 12.28 6.72
N SER A 131 -8.98 13.01 7.67
CA SER A 131 -8.21 14.23 7.38
C SER A 131 -6.89 13.93 6.66
N ARG A 132 -6.59 14.74 5.65
CA ARG A 132 -5.32 14.70 4.92
C ARG A 132 -4.14 15.08 5.84
N GLU A 133 -4.34 16.04 6.73
CA GLU A 133 -3.35 16.51 7.68
C GLU A 133 -2.96 15.40 8.66
N VAL A 134 -3.95 14.65 9.16
CA VAL A 134 -3.71 13.47 10.01
C VAL A 134 -2.98 12.38 9.23
N ALA A 135 -3.36 12.12 7.96
CA ALA A 135 -2.67 11.15 7.10
C ALA A 135 -1.19 11.50 6.91
N LEU A 136 -0.87 12.78 6.70
CA LEU A 136 0.51 13.26 6.59
C LEU A 136 1.28 13.09 7.90
N ARG A 137 0.68 13.43 9.05
CA ARG A 137 1.30 13.21 10.37
C ARG A 137 1.57 11.74 10.62
N TRP A 138 0.58 10.88 10.34
CA TRP A 138 0.71 9.43 10.47
C TRP A 138 1.87 8.90 9.62
N LEU A 139 1.94 9.30 8.34
CA LEU A 139 3.01 8.89 7.43
C LEU A 139 4.40 9.35 7.90
N ARG A 140 4.51 10.59 8.41
CA ARG A 140 5.77 11.13 8.93
C ARG A 140 6.29 10.35 10.13
N VAL A 141 5.40 9.87 11.01
CA VAL A 141 5.76 9.02 12.17
C VAL A 141 6.08 7.60 11.73
N ALA A 142 5.27 7.02 10.85
CA ALA A 142 5.39 5.62 10.42
C ALA A 142 6.61 5.37 9.54
N ALA A 143 6.91 6.35 8.68
CA ALA A 143 7.90 6.20 7.63
C ALA A 143 8.48 7.59 7.29
N PRO A 144 9.33 8.16 8.16
CA PRO A 144 9.95 9.46 7.93
C PRO A 144 10.72 9.49 6.60
N SER A 145 10.85 10.67 5.99
CA SER A 145 11.60 10.81 4.74
C SER A 145 13.09 10.81 5.05
N ALA A 146 13.85 9.94 4.37
CA ALA A 146 15.30 9.87 4.43
C ALA A 146 15.85 9.55 3.03
N PRO A 147 17.01 10.11 2.63
CA PRO A 147 17.59 9.86 1.32
C PRO A 147 17.68 8.36 1.02
N ALA A 148 17.06 7.97 -0.10
CA ALA A 148 17.04 6.58 -0.51
C ALA A 148 18.38 6.22 -1.16
N GLY A 149 19.11 5.25 -0.59
CA GLY A 149 20.38 4.76 -1.13
C GLY A 149 20.22 3.87 -2.36
N LEU A 150 19.39 4.27 -3.32
CA LEU A 150 19.10 3.50 -4.54
C LEU A 150 20.04 3.88 -5.67
N ASP A 151 20.32 2.91 -6.55
CA ASP A 151 20.93 3.21 -7.85
C ASP A 151 20.07 4.24 -8.60
N PRO A 152 20.62 5.42 -8.96
CA PRO A 152 19.86 6.47 -9.63
C PRO A 152 19.18 6.02 -10.93
N ARG A 153 19.74 5.03 -11.62
CA ARG A 153 19.14 4.45 -12.83
C ARG A 153 17.84 3.72 -12.50
N ILE A 154 17.86 2.91 -11.44
CA ILE A 154 16.67 2.18 -10.98
C ILE A 154 15.63 3.13 -10.38
N ALA A 155 16.06 4.14 -9.63
CA ALA A 155 15.15 5.17 -9.11
C ALA A 155 14.41 5.90 -10.25
N ARG A 156 15.13 6.29 -11.33
CA ARG A 156 14.51 6.89 -12.53
C ARG A 156 13.59 5.91 -13.25
N ALA A 157 14.00 4.67 -13.45
CA ALA A 157 13.18 3.66 -14.12
C ALA A 157 11.87 3.38 -13.35
N ALA A 158 11.95 3.21 -12.04
CA ALA A 158 10.78 2.99 -11.19
C ALA A 158 9.84 4.21 -11.16
N ARG A 159 10.39 5.43 -11.07
CA ARG A 159 9.61 6.66 -11.20
C ARG A 159 8.87 6.72 -12.52
N PHE A 160 9.58 6.48 -13.62
CA PHE A 160 9.01 6.51 -14.96
C PHE A 160 7.86 5.49 -15.11
N LEU A 161 8.00 4.28 -14.54
CA LEU A 161 6.92 3.27 -14.50
C LEU A 161 5.67 3.72 -13.73
N ARG A 162 5.84 4.47 -12.63
CA ARG A 162 4.72 4.99 -11.84
C ARG A 162 3.99 6.12 -12.55
N GLU A 163 4.73 6.96 -13.25
CA GLU A 163 4.19 8.09 -14.03
C GLU A 163 3.54 7.62 -15.34
N HIS A 164 4.03 6.51 -15.91
CA HIS A 164 3.55 5.96 -17.19
C HIS A 164 3.16 4.47 -17.05
N PRO A 165 2.10 4.16 -16.27
CA PRO A 165 1.62 2.80 -16.07
C PRO A 165 0.92 2.20 -17.30
N ASP A 166 0.47 3.05 -18.25
CA ASP A 166 -0.11 2.63 -19.53
C ASP A 166 0.05 3.72 -20.61
N PRO A 167 0.66 3.42 -21.79
CA PRO A 167 1.40 2.20 -22.08
C PRO A 167 2.65 2.11 -21.20
N ALA A 168 2.77 1.01 -20.44
CA ALA A 168 3.93 0.82 -19.58
C ALA A 168 5.15 0.37 -20.40
N PRO A 169 6.32 0.98 -20.21
CA PRO A 169 7.52 0.63 -20.93
C PRO A 169 7.94 -0.82 -20.67
N THR A 170 8.66 -1.38 -21.63
CA THR A 170 9.25 -2.72 -21.54
C THR A 170 10.52 -2.72 -20.69
N ALA A 171 10.99 -3.91 -20.31
CA ALA A 171 12.26 -4.02 -19.61
C ALA A 171 13.43 -3.64 -20.53
N GLU A 172 13.28 -3.93 -21.81
CA GLU A 172 14.20 -3.62 -22.90
C GLU A 172 14.39 -2.11 -23.05
N GLU A 173 13.29 -1.35 -23.14
CA GLU A 173 13.32 0.11 -23.26
C GLU A 173 13.98 0.77 -22.06
N LEU A 174 13.68 0.31 -20.84
CA LEU A 174 14.26 0.87 -19.63
C LEU A 174 15.73 0.44 -19.46
N ALA A 175 16.11 -0.77 -19.89
CA ALA A 175 17.50 -1.21 -19.88
C ALA A 175 18.36 -0.34 -20.80
N VAL A 176 17.87 -0.04 -22.01
CA VAL A 176 18.51 0.90 -22.95
C VAL A 176 18.69 2.27 -22.32
N ARG A 177 17.63 2.84 -21.70
CA ARG A 177 17.70 4.12 -21.00
C ARG A 177 18.66 4.11 -19.80
N CYS A 178 18.90 2.94 -19.20
CA CYS A 178 19.84 2.76 -18.09
C CYS A 178 21.28 2.46 -18.56
N GLY A 179 21.51 2.26 -19.87
CA GLY A 179 22.82 1.91 -20.44
C GLY A 179 23.32 0.53 -20.00
N VAL A 180 22.42 -0.45 -19.78
CA VAL A 180 22.77 -1.81 -19.35
C VAL A 180 22.03 -2.86 -20.17
N SER A 181 22.50 -4.10 -20.15
CA SER A 181 21.74 -5.22 -20.72
C SER A 181 20.44 -5.46 -19.95
N VAL A 182 19.43 -6.05 -20.61
CA VAL A 182 18.12 -6.36 -20.00
C VAL A 182 18.26 -7.25 -18.78
N SER A 183 19.11 -8.29 -18.85
CA SER A 183 19.39 -9.17 -17.72
C SER A 183 19.96 -8.41 -16.52
N ARG A 184 20.94 -7.51 -16.77
CA ARG A 184 21.52 -6.67 -15.71
C ARG A 184 20.49 -5.70 -15.14
N PHE A 185 19.66 -5.10 -15.98
CA PHE A 185 18.55 -4.23 -15.54
C PHE A 185 17.60 -4.97 -14.61
N LEU A 186 17.10 -6.15 -15.00
CA LEU A 186 16.17 -6.93 -14.19
C LEU A 186 16.78 -7.37 -12.85
N HIS A 187 18.06 -7.74 -12.86
CA HIS A 187 18.80 -8.06 -11.64
C HIS A 187 18.91 -6.85 -10.70
N LEU A 188 19.36 -5.70 -11.21
CA LEU A 188 19.46 -4.46 -10.43
C LEU A 188 18.09 -4.01 -9.91
N PHE A 189 17.07 -4.07 -10.78
CA PHE A 189 15.71 -3.71 -10.41
C PHE A 189 15.23 -4.53 -9.22
N ARG A 190 15.42 -5.87 -9.25
CA ARG A 190 15.05 -6.74 -8.13
C ARG A 190 15.88 -6.46 -6.88
N ALA A 191 17.18 -6.24 -7.01
CA ALA A 191 18.06 -5.97 -5.89
C ALA A 191 17.66 -4.68 -5.15
N HIS A 192 17.28 -3.63 -5.88
CA HIS A 192 16.92 -2.34 -5.29
C HIS A 192 15.44 -2.22 -4.91
N THR A 193 14.52 -2.92 -5.58
CA THR A 193 13.08 -2.81 -5.30
C THR A 193 12.52 -3.93 -4.42
N GLY A 194 13.29 -5.01 -4.22
CA GLY A 194 12.84 -6.23 -3.55
C GLY A 194 11.84 -7.07 -4.35
N THR A 195 11.39 -6.60 -5.53
CA THR A 195 10.35 -7.25 -6.34
C THR A 195 10.77 -7.44 -7.79
N SER A 196 9.99 -8.19 -8.56
CA SER A 196 10.24 -8.30 -10.01
C SER A 196 9.64 -7.11 -10.76
N PHE A 197 10.26 -6.76 -11.90
CA PHE A 197 9.76 -5.72 -12.80
C PHE A 197 8.27 -5.90 -13.15
N ARG A 198 7.86 -7.14 -13.46
CA ARG A 198 6.45 -7.47 -13.76
C ARG A 198 5.51 -7.16 -12.58
N ARG A 199 5.88 -7.55 -11.35
CA ARG A 199 5.06 -7.31 -10.16
C ARG A 199 5.00 -5.82 -9.82
N TYR A 200 6.10 -5.11 -10.02
CA TYR A 200 6.14 -3.66 -9.88
C TYR A 200 5.22 -2.94 -10.89
N ARG A 201 5.20 -3.38 -12.16
CA ARG A 201 4.23 -2.88 -13.15
C ARG A 201 2.79 -3.12 -12.70
N LEU A 202 2.47 -4.30 -12.17
CA LEU A 202 1.13 -4.56 -11.62
C LEU A 202 0.80 -3.59 -10.48
N TRP A 203 1.74 -3.34 -9.56
CA TRP A 203 1.56 -2.34 -8.49
C TRP A 203 1.26 -0.94 -9.03
N ALA A 204 2.03 -0.46 -10.00
CA ALA A 204 1.79 0.84 -10.64
C ALA A 204 0.39 0.92 -11.27
N ARG A 205 -0.05 -0.17 -11.93
CA ARG A 205 -1.41 -0.25 -12.48
C ARG A 205 -2.49 -0.27 -11.39
N MET A 206 -2.27 -0.94 -10.25
CA MET A 206 -3.21 -0.90 -9.11
C MET A 206 -3.41 0.53 -8.60
N LEU A 207 -2.32 1.28 -8.42
CA LEU A 207 -2.38 2.68 -8.00
C LEU A 207 -3.12 3.54 -9.02
N ARG A 208 -2.88 3.31 -10.32
CA ARG A 208 -3.58 4.01 -11.39
C ARG A 208 -5.08 3.70 -11.43
N THR A 209 -5.47 2.44 -11.25
CA THR A 209 -6.89 2.05 -11.14
C THR A 209 -7.58 2.81 -10.01
N ALA A 210 -6.95 2.83 -8.83
CA ALA A 210 -7.48 3.58 -7.68
C ALA A 210 -7.55 5.09 -7.95
N GLY A 211 -6.53 5.66 -8.61
CA GLY A 211 -6.51 7.07 -9.01
C GLY A 211 -7.64 7.45 -9.98
N LEU A 212 -7.94 6.59 -10.97
CA LEU A 212 -9.06 6.80 -11.90
C LEU A 212 -10.41 6.78 -11.19
N LEU A 213 -10.62 5.83 -10.26
CA LEU A 213 -11.84 5.77 -9.46
C LEU A 213 -12.07 7.05 -8.65
N SER A 214 -10.99 7.67 -8.15
CA SER A 214 -11.04 8.95 -7.45
C SER A 214 -11.37 10.11 -8.38
N ALA A 215 -10.66 10.22 -9.51
CA ALA A 215 -10.78 11.34 -10.45
C ALA A 215 -12.19 11.47 -11.05
N GLU A 216 -12.87 10.35 -11.25
CA GLU A 216 -14.21 10.32 -11.84
C GLU A 216 -15.33 10.28 -10.79
N GLY A 217 -15.04 10.59 -9.53
CA GLY A 217 -16.05 10.68 -8.46
C GLY A 217 -16.82 9.37 -8.23
N GLY A 218 -16.24 8.22 -8.58
CA GLY A 218 -16.91 6.93 -8.53
C GLY A 218 -17.93 6.66 -9.64
N HIS A 219 -18.04 7.53 -10.66
CA HIS A 219 -18.93 7.32 -11.81
C HIS A 219 -18.42 6.26 -12.79
N VAL A 220 -17.11 5.98 -12.77
CA VAL A 220 -16.52 4.91 -13.57
C VAL A 220 -16.51 3.59 -12.81
N SER A 221 -16.95 2.54 -13.50
CA SER A 221 -16.93 1.20 -12.95
C SER A 221 -15.50 0.73 -12.68
N LEU A 222 -15.34 -0.12 -11.66
CA LEU A 222 -14.07 -0.77 -11.33
C LEU A 222 -13.44 -1.49 -12.54
N THR A 223 -14.29 -2.12 -13.36
CA THR A 223 -13.90 -2.79 -14.62
C THR A 223 -13.30 -1.81 -15.61
N THR A 224 -14.00 -0.70 -15.87
CA THR A 224 -13.55 0.34 -16.81
C THR A 224 -12.25 0.98 -16.34
N ALA A 225 -12.13 1.32 -15.05
CA ALA A 225 -10.89 1.84 -14.48
C ALA A 225 -9.72 0.87 -14.62
N ALA A 226 -9.94 -0.43 -14.39
CA ALA A 226 -8.91 -1.45 -14.53
C ALA A 226 -8.45 -1.61 -15.99
N VAL A 227 -9.37 -1.66 -16.95
CA VAL A 227 -9.03 -1.72 -18.38
C VAL A 227 -8.24 -0.48 -18.80
N ALA A 228 -8.73 0.70 -18.42
CA ALA A 228 -8.03 1.95 -18.69
C ALA A 228 -6.63 1.98 -18.07
N ALA A 229 -6.41 1.30 -16.94
CA ALA A 229 -5.11 1.15 -16.30
C ALA A 229 -4.19 0.10 -16.93
N GLY A 230 -4.57 -0.48 -18.07
CA GLY A 230 -3.74 -1.40 -18.83
C GLY A 230 -3.81 -2.86 -18.35
N PHE A 231 -4.83 -3.24 -17.57
CA PHE A 231 -5.11 -4.65 -17.32
C PHE A 231 -5.77 -5.29 -18.56
N ALA A 232 -5.29 -6.47 -18.94
CA ALA A 232 -5.79 -7.20 -20.11
C ALA A 232 -7.29 -7.56 -20.03
N SER A 233 -7.82 -7.76 -18.81
CA SER A 233 -9.23 -8.05 -18.56
C SER A 233 -9.61 -7.77 -17.10
N PRO A 234 -10.91 -7.69 -16.77
CA PRO A 234 -11.38 -7.56 -15.39
C PRO A 234 -10.97 -8.75 -14.51
N SER A 235 -10.96 -9.98 -15.06
CA SER A 235 -10.50 -11.17 -14.34
C SER A 235 -9.00 -11.08 -14.03
N HIS A 236 -8.18 -10.67 -15.01
CA HIS A 236 -6.74 -10.47 -14.79
C HIS A 236 -6.47 -9.41 -13.70
N PHE A 237 -7.27 -8.34 -13.65
CA PHE A 237 -7.22 -7.37 -12.56
C PHE A 237 -7.62 -7.98 -11.22
N SER A 238 -8.79 -8.63 -11.13
CA SER A 238 -9.32 -9.23 -9.89
C SER A 238 -8.35 -10.25 -9.30
N ASP A 239 -7.79 -11.13 -10.13
CA ASP A 239 -6.86 -12.16 -9.70
C ASP A 239 -5.51 -11.56 -9.28
N SER A 240 -5.01 -10.57 -10.03
CA SER A 240 -3.78 -9.85 -9.66
C SER A 240 -3.94 -9.07 -8.35
N PHE A 241 -5.12 -8.49 -8.11
CA PHE A 241 -5.43 -7.74 -6.89
C PHE A 241 -5.53 -8.70 -5.70
N HIS A 242 -6.27 -9.79 -5.84
CA HIS A 242 -6.38 -10.83 -4.80
C HIS A 242 -5.02 -11.44 -4.45
N ALA A 243 -4.20 -11.78 -5.45
CA ALA A 243 -2.85 -12.30 -5.20
C ALA A 243 -1.93 -11.29 -4.48
N MET A 244 -2.13 -9.99 -4.70
CA MET A 244 -1.30 -8.93 -4.13
C MET A 244 -1.75 -8.48 -2.74
N PHE A 245 -3.05 -8.47 -2.47
CA PHE A 245 -3.63 -7.88 -1.25
C PHE A 245 -4.42 -8.88 -0.39
N GLY A 246 -4.69 -10.10 -0.87
CA GLY A 246 -5.43 -11.12 -0.12
C GLY A 246 -6.93 -10.85 -0.01
N SER A 247 -7.47 -9.96 -0.82
CA SER A 247 -8.91 -9.67 -0.86
C SER A 247 -9.33 -9.29 -2.26
N ARG A 248 -10.61 -9.45 -2.59
CA ARG A 248 -11.16 -9.04 -3.89
C ARG A 248 -11.23 -7.51 -3.98
N PRO A 249 -11.00 -6.90 -5.16
CA PRO A 249 -10.97 -5.46 -5.30
C PRO A 249 -12.30 -4.79 -4.95
N SER A 250 -13.44 -5.43 -5.23
CA SER A 250 -14.77 -4.92 -4.85
C SER A 250 -14.95 -4.80 -3.33
N ARG A 251 -14.31 -5.66 -2.54
CA ARG A 251 -14.39 -5.59 -1.06
C ARG A 251 -13.57 -4.44 -0.50
N VAL A 252 -12.50 -4.05 -1.20
CA VAL A 252 -11.52 -3.06 -0.70
C VAL A 252 -11.76 -1.67 -1.30
N LEU A 253 -12.20 -1.58 -2.56
CA LEU A 253 -12.30 -0.31 -3.28
C LEU A 253 -13.74 0.23 -3.37
N THR A 254 -14.76 -0.63 -3.33
CA THR A 254 -16.16 -0.15 -3.35
C THR A 254 -16.51 0.51 -2.03
N GLY A 255 -16.98 1.76 -2.08
CA GLY A 255 -17.31 2.54 -0.88
C GLY A 255 -16.10 3.08 -0.11
N THR A 256 -14.88 2.77 -0.56
CA THR A 256 -13.66 3.37 -0.01
C THR A 256 -13.44 4.73 -0.64
N ARG A 257 -13.33 5.76 0.18
CA ARG A 257 -12.97 7.10 -0.30
C ARG A 257 -11.51 7.10 -0.73
N ILE A 258 -11.23 7.51 -1.95
CA ILE A 258 -9.85 7.58 -2.47
C ILE A 258 -9.46 9.05 -2.58
N ALA A 259 -8.34 9.40 -1.94
CA ALA A 259 -7.81 10.76 -1.91
C ALA A 259 -6.31 10.78 -2.23
N PHE A 260 -5.77 11.93 -2.61
CA PHE A 260 -4.34 12.09 -2.89
C PHE A 260 -3.58 12.71 -1.71
N LEU A 261 -2.38 12.21 -1.48
CA LEU A 261 -1.47 12.59 -0.40
C LEU A 261 -0.13 13.02 -1.00
N SER A 262 -0.11 14.24 -1.56
CA SER A 262 1.14 14.87 -1.99
C SER A 262 1.92 15.32 -0.76
N THR A 263 3.14 14.79 -0.58
CA THR A 263 4.05 15.19 0.50
C THR A 263 4.95 16.36 0.13
N THR A 264 4.72 16.99 -1.02
CA THR A 264 5.38 18.25 -1.40
C THR A 264 4.89 19.35 -0.48
N ASP A 265 5.61 19.54 0.62
CA ASP A 265 5.96 20.88 1.07
C ASP A 265 6.88 21.43 -0.04
N GLY A 266 6.30 22.07 -1.06
CA GLY A 266 7.12 22.80 -2.04
C GLY A 266 7.81 23.97 -1.32
N PRO A 267 9.07 24.30 -1.63
CA PRO A 267 9.55 25.63 -1.31
C PRO A 267 8.68 26.60 -2.13
N GLY A 268 8.11 27.59 -1.45
CA GLY A 268 7.62 28.80 -2.12
C GLY A 268 8.77 29.55 -2.78
#